data_AF-A0A3C0SPL0-F1
#
_entry.id   AF-A0A3C0SPL0-F1
#
_cell.length_a   1.000
_cell.length_b   1.000
_cell.length_c   1.000
_cell.angle_alpha   90.00
_cell.angle_beta   90.00
_cell.angle_gamma   90.00
#
_symmetry.space_group_name_H-M   'P 1'
#
loop_
_entity.id
_entity.type
_entity.pdbx_description
1 polymer ?
#
loop_
_entity_poly.entity_id
_entity_poly.type
_entity_poly.pdbx_seq_one_letter_code
_entity_poly.pdbx_strand_id
1 'polypeptide(L)'
;MVKEPKEYRLLPLAFEESEQDHIGEDEFDIEGNKEELIESIVPSYCNAMILNARINSKASEQGNRMETMNSATQNADDLIASLRLKYNRVRQGAITQEISEIIGGAEAQS
;
A
#
# COMPACT_ATOMS: atom_id res chain seq x y z
N MET A 1 1.02 -9.68 -1.53
CA MET A 1 2.43 -9.28 -1.72
C MET A 1 3.00 -8.88 -0.36
N VAL A 2 3.88 -9.67 0.25
CA VAL A 2 4.35 -9.40 1.62
C VAL A 2 5.38 -8.27 1.58
N LYS A 3 5.16 -7.20 2.35
CA LYS A 3 6.04 -6.04 2.46
C LYS A 3 6.57 -5.99 3.88
N GLU A 4 7.65 -6.72 4.14
CA GLU A 4 8.28 -6.74 5.45
C GLU A 4 9.21 -5.53 5.61
N PRO A 5 9.19 -4.86 6.78
CA PRO A 5 10.14 -3.80 7.07
C PRO A 5 11.57 -4.37 7.12
N LYS A 6 12.47 -3.82 6.31
CA LYS A 6 13.90 -4.17 6.31
C LYS A 6 14.70 -3.07 7.00
N GLU A 7 15.51 -3.46 7.96
CA GLU A 7 16.45 -2.57 8.64
C GLU A 7 17.83 -2.68 8.00
N TYR A 8 18.45 -1.55 7.68
CA TYR A 8 19.79 -1.48 7.13
C TYR A 8 20.67 -0.64 8.05
N ARG A 9 21.74 -1.24 8.59
CA ARG A 9 22.76 -0.51 9.34
C ARG A 9 23.65 0.24 8.35
N LEU A 10 23.63 1.57 8.41
CA LEU A 10 24.43 2.44 7.53
C LEU A 10 25.89 2.55 7.98
N LEU A 11 26.10 3.04 9.20
CA LEU A 11 27.41 3.18 9.85
C LEU A 11 27.26 2.99 11.37
N PRO A 12 28.29 2.50 12.08
CA PRO A 12 29.51 1.90 11.55
C PRO A 12 29.18 0.61 10.78
N LEU A 13 29.92 0.33 9.71
CA LEU A 13 29.85 -0.95 9.00
C LEU A 13 30.24 -2.04 9.99
N ALA A 14 29.24 -2.74 10.53
CA ALA A 14 29.50 -3.96 11.26
C ALA A 14 29.71 -5.03 10.19
N PHE A 15 30.96 -5.38 9.96
CA PHE A 15 31.29 -6.64 9.31
C PHE A 15 30.73 -7.72 10.24
N GLU A 16 29.67 -8.41 9.83
CA GLU A 16 29.37 -9.68 10.47
C GLU A 16 30.59 -10.55 10.21
N GLU A 17 31.25 -11.05 11.26
CA GLU A 17 32.30 -12.06 11.13
C GLU A 17 31.67 -13.33 10.54
N SER A 18 31.49 -13.35 9.23
CA SER A 18 31.36 -14.59 8.50
C SER A 18 32.75 -15.22 8.51
N GLU A 19 32.90 -16.28 9.30
CA GLU A 19 34.04 -17.19 9.27
C GLU A 19 34.20 -17.75 7.85
N GLN A 20 34.99 -17.05 7.04
CA GLN A 20 35.62 -17.37 5.76
C GLN A 20 35.54 -16.15 4.86
N ASP A 21 36.37 -15.18 5.14
CA ASP A 21 37.16 -14.62 4.06
C ASP A 21 38.60 -14.52 4.55
N HIS A 22 39.43 -15.43 4.05
CA HIS A 22 40.77 -15.03 3.69
C HIS A 22 40.62 -13.94 2.61
N ILE A 23 40.29 -12.72 3.03
CA ILE A 23 40.66 -11.55 2.26
C ILE A 23 42.17 -11.56 2.42
N GLY A 24 42.85 -12.23 1.49
CA GLY A 24 44.23 -11.89 1.20
C GLY A 24 44.27 -10.37 1.11
N GLU A 25 45.40 -9.78 1.46
CA GLU A 25 45.70 -8.43 1.03
C GLU A 25 45.73 -8.42 -0.51
N ASP A 26 44.58 -8.58 -1.17
CA ASP A 26 44.36 -8.23 -2.55
C ASP A 26 44.42 -6.72 -2.50
N GLU A 27 45.65 -6.27 -2.65
CA GLU A 27 46.10 -4.94 -2.93
C GLU A 27 45.18 -4.39 -4.03
N PHE A 28 44.06 -3.79 -3.62
CA PHE A 28 43.30 -2.94 -4.51
C PHE A 28 44.30 -1.91 -5.00
N ASP A 29 44.62 -1.97 -6.29
CA ASP A 29 45.53 -1.03 -6.93
C ASP A 29 44.79 0.32 -6.99
N ILE A 30 44.83 1.04 -5.87
CA ILE A 30 44.14 2.31 -5.69
C ILE A 30 44.95 3.34 -6.46
N GLU A 31 44.46 3.73 -7.63
CA GLU A 31 44.97 4.88 -8.35
C GLU A 31 44.65 6.16 -7.54
N GLY A 32 45.65 6.69 -6.82
CA GLY A 32 45.56 7.98 -6.10
C GLY A 32 45.73 7.88 -4.57
N ASN A 33 45.32 8.93 -3.85
CA ASN A 33 45.35 8.94 -2.38
C ASN A 33 44.12 8.18 -1.82
N LYS A 34 44.38 7.11 -1.07
CA LYS A 34 43.37 6.26 -0.42
C LYS A 34 42.40 7.04 0.49
N GLU A 35 42.87 8.08 1.18
CA GLU A 35 42.01 8.92 2.04
C GLU A 35 40.97 9.69 1.22
N GLU A 36 41.37 10.28 0.09
CA GLU A 36 40.50 11.07 -0.78
C GLU A 36 39.43 10.18 -1.45
N LEU A 37 39.82 8.95 -1.81
CA LEU A 37 38.89 7.97 -2.35
C LEU A 37 37.81 7.59 -1.33
N ILE A 38 38.19 7.28 -0.09
CA ILE A 38 37.23 6.93 0.99
C ILE A 38 36.30 8.11 1.28
N GLU A 39 36.83 9.33 1.33
CA GLU A 39 36.06 10.55 1.57
C GLU A 39 35.00 10.80 0.46
N SER A 40 35.27 10.38 -0.76
CA SER A 40 34.31 10.46 -1.87
C SER A 40 33.28 9.32 -1.91
N ILE A 41 33.67 8.08 -1.58
CA ILE A 41 32.81 6.90 -1.68
C ILE A 41 31.78 6.86 -0.56
N VAL A 42 32.16 7.21 0.67
CA VAL A 42 31.26 7.11 1.84
C VAL A 42 29.98 7.95 1.65
N PRO A 43 30.04 9.24 1.25
CA PRO A 43 28.84 10.02 0.97
C PRO A 43 28.00 9.45 -0.17
N SER A 44 28.63 8.94 -1.24
CA SER A 44 27.94 8.35 -2.38
C SER A 44 27.15 7.10 -1.96
N TYR A 45 27.77 6.22 -1.18
CA TYR A 45 27.14 5.02 -0.63
C TYR A 45 25.95 5.35 0.29
N CYS A 46 26.12 6.29 1.23
CA CYS A 46 25.03 6.72 2.11
C CYS A 46 23.85 7.31 1.32
N ASN A 47 24.13 8.16 0.33
CA ASN A 47 23.10 8.75 -0.54
C ASN A 47 22.35 7.67 -1.32
N ALA A 48 23.05 6.69 -1.89
CA ALA A 48 22.45 5.59 -2.62
C ALA A 48 21.52 4.74 -1.74
N MET A 49 21.95 4.40 -0.51
CA MET A 49 21.13 3.64 0.43
C MET A 49 19.86 4.39 0.84
N ILE A 50 19.96 5.69 1.17
CA ILE A 50 18.80 6.51 1.54
C ILE A 50 17.82 6.63 0.37
N LEU A 51 18.35 6.86 -0.85
CA LEU A 51 17.52 6.94 -2.05
C LEU A 51 16.78 5.62 -2.30
N ASN A 52 17.47 4.50 -2.17
CA ASN A 52 16.89 3.16 -2.34
C ASN A 52 15.77 2.90 -1.31
N ALA A 53 16.02 3.19 -0.03
CA ALA A 53 15.02 3.07 1.03
C ALA A 53 13.78 3.91 0.74
N ARG A 54 13.96 5.15 0.27
CA ARG A 54 12.86 6.05 -0.09
C ARG A 54 12.03 5.53 -1.27
N ILE A 55 12.68 5.03 -2.32
CA ILE A 55 11.99 4.46 -3.50
C ILE A 55 11.19 3.23 -3.10
N ASN A 56 11.80 2.32 -2.33
CA ASN A 56 11.13 1.10 -1.86
C ASN A 56 9.94 1.41 -0.96
N SER A 57 10.07 2.40 -0.07
CA SER A 57 8.97 2.88 0.77
C SER A 57 7.81 3.42 -0.07
N LYS A 58 8.11 4.24 -1.10
CA LYS A 58 7.08 4.80 -1.98
C LYS A 58 6.40 3.74 -2.85
N ALA A 59 7.14 2.79 -3.42
CA ALA A 59 6.57 1.68 -4.16
C ALA A 59 5.66 0.81 -3.26
N SER A 60 6.12 0.54 -2.04
CA SER A 60 5.35 -0.19 -1.03
C SER A 60 4.08 0.53 -0.64
N GLU A 61 4.14 1.85 -0.43
CA GLU A 61 2.99 2.70 -0.15
C GLU A 61 1.94 2.61 -1.27
N GLN A 62 2.36 2.79 -2.52
CA GLN A 62 1.44 2.76 -3.66
C GLN A 62 0.79 1.40 -3.85
N GLY A 63 1.55 0.31 -3.71
CA GLY A 63 0.95 -1.02 -3.79
C GLY A 63 -0.05 -1.28 -2.65
N ASN A 64 0.20 -0.77 -1.43
CA ASN A 64 -0.72 -0.95 -0.31
C ASN A 64 -1.98 -0.09 -0.50
N ARG A 65 -1.79 1.12 -1.00
CA ARG A 65 -2.88 2.04 -1.37
C ARG A 65 -3.78 1.40 -2.43
N MET A 66 -3.22 0.74 -3.43
CA MET A 66 -4.00 0.04 -4.47
C MET A 66 -4.84 -1.10 -3.88
N GLU A 67 -4.25 -1.97 -3.05
CA GLU A 67 -4.97 -3.06 -2.39
C GLU A 67 -6.07 -2.55 -1.44
N THR A 68 -5.77 -1.50 -0.66
CA THR A 68 -6.72 -0.87 0.27
C THR A 68 -7.89 -0.22 -0.48
N MET A 69 -7.61 0.50 -1.57
CA MET A 69 -8.66 1.15 -2.36
C MET A 69 -9.53 0.14 -3.11
N ASN A 70 -8.95 -0.94 -3.64
CA ASN A 70 -9.75 -2.02 -4.24
C ASN A 70 -10.72 -2.63 -3.21
N SER A 71 -10.23 -2.88 -2.00
CA SER A 71 -11.07 -3.39 -0.90
C SER A 71 -12.17 -2.39 -0.52
N ALA A 72 -11.85 -1.09 -0.47
CA ALA A 72 -12.82 -0.03 -0.20
C ALA A 72 -13.91 0.07 -1.28
N THR A 73 -13.53 -0.03 -2.56
CA THR A 73 -14.48 -0.04 -3.69
C THR A 73 -15.42 -1.23 -3.61
N GLN A 74 -14.89 -2.44 -3.35
CA GLN A 74 -15.72 -3.63 -3.24
C GLN A 74 -16.73 -3.53 -2.09
N ASN A 75 -16.30 -3.02 -0.93
CA ASN A 75 -17.20 -2.75 0.20
C ASN A 75 -18.27 -1.70 -0.14
N ALA A 76 -17.92 -0.67 -0.92
CA ALA A 76 -18.88 0.34 -1.36
C ALA A 76 -19.92 -0.23 -2.33
N ASP A 77 -19.50 -1.09 -3.27
CA ASP A 77 -20.39 -1.77 -4.21
C ASP A 77 -21.39 -2.68 -3.49
N ASP A 78 -20.93 -3.43 -2.49
CA ASP A 78 -21.80 -4.27 -1.64
C ASP A 78 -22.83 -3.41 -0.89
N LEU A 79 -22.39 -2.27 -0.35
CA LEU A 79 -23.28 -1.33 0.33
C LEU A 79 -24.34 -0.76 -0.64
N ILE A 80 -23.93 -0.36 -1.84
CA ILE A 80 -24.83 0.15 -2.88
C ILE A 80 -25.84 -0.92 -3.28
N ALA A 81 -25.42 -2.18 -3.45
CA ALA A 81 -26.33 -3.28 -3.77
C ALA A 81 -27.38 -3.47 -2.67
N SER A 82 -26.97 -3.46 -1.40
CA SER A 82 -27.89 -3.58 -0.27
C SER A 82 -28.90 -2.44 -0.19
N LEU A 83 -28.45 -1.21 -0.43
CA LEU A 83 -29.30 -0.01 -0.41
C LEU A 83 -30.28 0.00 -1.59
N ARG A 84 -29.86 -0.46 -2.77
CA ARG A 84 -30.74 -0.61 -3.94
C ARG A 84 -31.86 -1.62 -3.68
N LEU A 85 -31.55 -2.75 -3.04
CA LEU A 85 -32.56 -3.73 -2.64
C LEU A 85 -33.57 -3.13 -1.66
N LYS A 86 -33.08 -2.39 -0.66
CA LYS A 86 -33.95 -1.69 0.31
C LYS A 86 -34.82 -0.64 -0.38
N TYR A 87 -34.25 0.16 -1.28
CA TYR A 87 -34.97 1.16 -2.05
C TYR A 87 -36.10 0.53 -2.88
N ASN A 88 -35.81 -0.55 -3.61
CA ASN A 88 -36.83 -1.23 -4.41
C ASN A 88 -37.96 -1.82 -3.56
N ARG A 89 -37.64 -2.37 -2.38
CA ARG A 89 -38.64 -2.88 -1.43
C ARG A 89 -39.54 -1.76 -0.92
N VAL A 90 -38.97 -0.63 -0.51
CA VAL A 90 -39.75 0.53 -0.05
C VAL A 90 -40.60 1.09 -1.18
N ARG A 91 -40.06 1.19 -2.40
CA ARG A 91 -40.79 1.64 -3.58
C ARG A 91 -42.00 0.76 -3.88
N GLN A 92 -41.83 -0.56 -3.87
CA GLN A 92 -42.92 -1.50 -4.06
C GLN A 92 -43.97 -1.39 -2.95
N GLY A 93 -43.54 -1.28 -1.69
CA GLY A 93 -44.44 -1.07 -0.56
C GLY A 93 -45.28 0.20 -0.70
N ALA A 94 -44.67 1.31 -1.12
CA ALA A 94 -45.37 2.56 -1.37
C ALA A 94 -46.43 2.43 -2.48
N ILE A 95 -46.08 1.79 -3.61
CA ILE A 95 -47.05 1.53 -4.71
C ILE A 95 -48.23 0.68 -4.21
N THR A 96 -47.96 -0.38 -3.44
CA THR A 96 -49.02 -1.22 -2.87
C THR A 96 -49.91 -0.43 -1.91
N GLN A 97 -49.32 0.43 -1.07
CA GLN A 97 -50.07 1.29 -0.17
C GLN A 97 -50.98 2.27 -0.93
N GLU A 98 -50.45 2.97 -1.93
CA GLU A 98 -51.25 3.88 -2.77
C GLU A 98 -52.41 3.14 -3.45
N ILE A 99 -52.17 1.94 -3.99
CA ILE A 99 -53.23 1.12 -4.60
C ILE A 99 -54.29 0.71 -3.56
N SER A 100 -53.88 0.29 -2.35
CA SER A 100 -54.81 -0.06 -1.28
C SER A 100 -55.66 1.13 -0.84
N GLU A 101 -55.08 2.33 -0.77
CA GLU A 101 -55.79 3.57 -0.47
C GLU A 101 -56.82 3.93 -1.57
N ILE A 102 -56.46 3.76 -2.84
CA ILE A 102 -57.37 3.97 -3.98
C ILE A 102 -58.56 3.01 -3.93
N ILE A 103 -58.33 1.71 -3.70
CA ILE A 103 -59.39 0.70 -3.64
C ILE A 103 -60.31 0.96 -2.45
N GLY A 104 -59.76 1.21 -1.26
CA GLY A 104 -60.56 1.50 -0.07
C GLY A 104 -61.38 2.79 -0.21
N GLY A 105 -60.83 3.81 -0.87
CA GLY A 105 -61.57 5.04 -1.18
C GLY A 105 -62.71 4.82 -2.19
N ALA A 106 -62.51 3.96 -3.18
CA ALA A 106 -63.53 3.62 -4.17
C ALA A 106 -64.69 2.78 -3.57
N GLU A 107 -64.39 1.83 -2.68
CA GLU A 107 -65.40 1.05 -1.97
C GLU A 107 -66.22 1.91 -0.99
N ALA A 108 -65.62 2.93 -0.37
CA ALA A 108 -66.34 3.84 0.53
C ALA A 108 -67.32 4.79 -0.19
N GLN A 109 -67.23 4.92 -1.53
CA GLN A 109 -68.09 5.76 -2.36
C GLN A 109 -69.18 4.98 -3.13
N SER A 110 -69.14 3.65 -3.15
CA SER A 110 -70.19 2.78 -3.71
C SER A 110 -71.17 2.31 -2.65
#